data_AF-A0A847VA33-F1
#
_entry.id   AF-A0A847VA33-F1
#
_cell.length_a   1.000
_cell.length_b   1.000
_cell.length_c   1.000
_cell.angle_alpha   90.00
_cell.angle_beta   90.00
_cell.angle_gamma   90.00
#
_symmetry.space_group_name_H-M   'P 1'
#
loop_
_entity.id
_entity.type
_entity.pdbx_description
1 polymer ?
#
loop_
_entity_poly.entity_id
_entity_poly.type
_entity_poly.pdbx_seq_one_letter_code
_entity_poly.pdbx_strand_id
1 'polypeptide(L)'
;MYVLAGRSGSNGNGDVAGENQGDKDIWVVWLEANAGTPPKLPGGSGLPRDTDADGKYDDVNGNGGADFADIVLYFNLISYIAVKSPLEAYDYNGNGRIDFADVTWLFAHL
;
A
#
# COMPACT_ATOMS: atom_id res chain seq x y z
N MET A 1 -11.25 4.91 2.05
CA MET A 1 -12.30 4.05 1.47
C MET A 1 -13.12 4.82 0.45
N TYR A 2 -12.99 4.46 -0.83
CA TYR A 2 -13.70 5.06 -1.95
C TYR A 2 -14.41 3.98 -2.77
N VAL A 3 -15.60 4.31 -3.27
CA VAL A 3 -16.29 3.51 -4.28
C VAL A 3 -16.13 4.24 -5.61
N LEU A 4 -15.47 3.61 -6.58
CA LEU A 4 -15.42 4.12 -7.94
C LEU A 4 -16.40 3.32 -8.80
N ALA A 5 -17.33 4.04 -9.41
CA ALA A 5 -18.27 3.47 -10.37
C ALA A 5 -17.87 3.87 -11.79
N GLY A 6 -17.73 2.87 -12.67
CA GLY A 6 -17.45 3.04 -14.09
C GLY A 6 -18.55 2.42 -14.94
N ARG A 7 -18.62 2.81 -16.22
CA ARG A 7 -19.50 2.16 -17.20
C ARG A 7 -18.74 1.82 -18.47
N SER A 8 -18.94 0.62 -19.01
CA SER A 8 -18.45 0.22 -20.33
C SER A 8 -19.63 0.10 -21.30
N GLY A 9 -19.37 0.19 -22.60
CA GLY A 9 -20.33 -0.31 -23.59
C GLY A 9 -20.36 -1.83 -23.55
N SER A 10 -21.54 -2.42 -23.70
CA SER A 10 -21.73 -3.87 -23.67
C SER A 10 -20.96 -4.51 -24.83
N ASN A 11 -19.94 -5.32 -24.51
CA ASN A 11 -19.29 -6.17 -25.51
C ASN A 11 -20.07 -7.48 -25.55
N GLY A 12 -20.64 -7.86 -26.69
CA GLY A 12 -21.47 -9.07 -26.86
C GLY A 12 -20.78 -10.42 -26.61
N ASN A 13 -19.72 -10.48 -25.81
CA ASN A 13 -19.10 -11.69 -25.32
C ASN A 13 -19.02 -11.58 -23.79
N GLY A 14 -20.17 -11.82 -23.16
CA GLY A 14 -20.38 -11.58 -21.75
C GLY A 14 -19.52 -12.46 -20.84
N ASP A 15 -19.16 -11.89 -19.70
CA ASP A 15 -19.33 -12.61 -18.45
C ASP A 15 -20.47 -11.97 -17.65
N VAL A 16 -21.69 -12.16 -18.18
CA VAL A 16 -22.99 -12.42 -17.53
C VAL A 16 -23.85 -12.94 -18.69
N ALA A 17 -24.07 -14.25 -18.73
CA ALA A 17 -24.55 -14.97 -19.91
C ALA A 17 -25.97 -14.55 -20.35
N GLY A 18 -26.06 -13.66 -21.34
CA GLY A 18 -27.28 -13.36 -22.10
C GLY A 18 -27.03 -12.31 -23.18
N GLU A 19 -27.37 -12.60 -24.44
CA GLU A 19 -27.25 -11.64 -25.54
C GLU A 19 -28.27 -10.50 -25.37
N ASN A 20 -27.76 -9.34 -24.91
CA ASN A 20 -28.34 -7.99 -24.92
C ASN A 20 -29.66 -7.76 -24.19
N GLN A 21 -29.61 -6.95 -23.11
CA GLN A 21 -30.77 -6.14 -22.70
C GLN A 21 -30.41 -4.69 -22.26
N GLY A 22 -29.20 -4.18 -22.55
CA GLY A 22 -28.84 -2.79 -22.18
C GLY A 22 -27.62 -2.19 -22.89
N ASP A 23 -27.57 -0.85 -22.95
CA ASP A 23 -26.54 -0.07 -23.66
C ASP A 23 -25.17 -0.06 -22.96
N LYS A 24 -25.11 -0.29 -21.64
CA LYS A 24 -23.88 -0.17 -20.84
C LYS A 24 -23.85 -1.17 -19.67
N ASP A 25 -22.67 -1.69 -19.38
CA ASP A 25 -22.35 -2.42 -18.15
C ASP A 25 -21.86 -1.46 -17.07
N ILE A 26 -22.14 -1.77 -15.81
CA ILE A 26 -21.67 -1.00 -14.66
C ILE A 26 -20.61 -1.81 -13.93
N TRP A 27 -19.49 -1.16 -13.64
CA TRP A 27 -18.40 -1.69 -12.83
C TRP A 27 -18.39 -0.92 -11.52
N VAL A 28 -18.45 -1.63 -10.40
CA VAL A 28 -18.26 -1.05 -9.08
C VAL A 28 -16.97 -1.65 -8.53
N VAL A 29 -15.98 -0.80 -8.30
CA VAL A 29 -14.70 -1.20 -7.70
C VAL A 29 -14.60 -0.52 -6.34
N TRP A 30 -14.23 -1.31 -5.34
CA TRP A 30 -13.78 -0.81 -4.06
C TRP A 30 -12.32 -0.39 -4.18
N LEU A 31 -12.04 0.86 -3.85
CA LEU A 31 -10.70 1.41 -3.78
C LEU A 31 -10.38 1.78 -2.34
N GLU A 32 -9.30 1.23 -1.80
CA GLU A 32 -8.73 1.78 -0.58
C GLU A 32 -7.96 3.06 -0.91
N ALA A 33 -8.17 4.08 -0.09
CA ALA A 33 -7.43 5.33 -0.20
C ALA A 33 -6.01 5.02 0.28
N ASN A 34 -5.06 4.85 -0.65
CA ASN A 34 -3.70 4.33 -0.43
C ASN A 34 -3.52 2.79 -0.45
N ALA A 35 -4.34 2.06 -1.21
CA ALA A 35 -4.13 0.62 -1.51
C ALA A 35 -2.84 0.29 -2.31
N GLY A 36 -1.89 1.22 -2.40
CA GLY A 36 -0.71 1.09 -3.23
C GLY A 36 0.43 0.56 -2.40
N THR A 37 0.98 -0.58 -2.80
CA THR A 37 2.33 -1.00 -2.41
C THR A 37 3.23 0.24 -2.37
N PRO A 38 3.86 0.55 -1.21
CA PRO A 38 4.70 1.73 -1.08
C PRO A 38 5.72 1.82 -2.21
N PRO A 39 6.02 3.04 -2.71
CA PRO A 39 7.05 3.17 -3.72
C PRO A 39 8.40 2.73 -3.14
N LYS A 40 9.29 2.30 -4.03
CA LYS A 40 10.70 2.13 -3.68
C LYS A 40 11.24 3.42 -3.07
N LEU A 41 11.84 3.30 -1.89
CA LEU A 41 12.45 4.44 -1.21
C LEU A 41 13.83 4.76 -1.78
N PRO A 42 14.25 6.04 -1.78
CA PRO A 42 15.63 6.42 -2.13
C PRO A 42 16.65 5.63 -1.31
N GLY A 43 17.59 4.95 -1.96
CA GLY A 43 18.60 4.14 -1.27
C GLY A 43 18.17 2.70 -0.93
N GLY A 44 16.91 2.32 -1.20
CA GLY A 44 16.46 0.93 -1.07
C GLY A 44 17.00 0.01 -2.18
N SER A 45 16.98 -1.29 -1.91
CA SER A 45 17.29 -2.35 -2.86
C SER A 45 16.08 -2.69 -3.75
N GLY A 46 14.88 -2.70 -3.18
CA GLY A 46 13.65 -3.13 -3.85
C GLY A 46 12.41 -2.30 -3.49
N LEU A 47 11.23 -2.84 -3.78
CA LEU A 47 9.98 -2.32 -3.22
C LEU A 47 9.90 -2.75 -1.75
N PRO A 48 9.40 -1.88 -0.86
CA PRO A 48 9.09 -2.27 0.50
C PRO A 48 8.15 -3.47 0.51
N ARG A 49 8.32 -4.35 1.50
CA ARG A 49 7.48 -5.54 1.67
C ARG A 49 6.99 -5.67 3.11
N ASP A 50 5.78 -6.18 3.24
CA ASP A 50 5.24 -6.74 4.47
C ASP A 50 5.60 -8.23 4.49
N THR A 51 6.51 -8.64 5.38
CA THR A 51 7.08 -9.99 5.40
C THR A 51 6.28 -10.96 6.29
N ASP A 52 5.46 -10.46 7.21
CA ASP A 52 4.66 -11.26 8.14
C ASP A 52 3.14 -11.19 7.90
N ALA A 53 2.71 -10.38 6.94
CA ALA A 53 1.33 -10.16 6.49
C ALA A 53 0.41 -9.52 7.54
N ASP A 54 0.95 -8.67 8.42
CA ASP A 54 0.17 -7.91 9.40
C ASP A 54 -0.40 -6.59 8.87
N GLY A 55 -0.03 -6.21 7.64
CA GLY A 55 -0.41 -4.98 6.96
C GLY A 55 0.63 -3.84 7.07
N LYS A 56 1.74 -4.05 7.78
CA LYS A 56 2.83 -3.07 7.94
C LYS A 56 4.07 -3.52 7.16
N TYR A 57 4.77 -2.55 6.59
CA TYR A 57 5.90 -2.82 5.71
C TYR A 57 7.23 -2.82 6.47
N ASP A 58 7.60 -3.96 7.04
CA ASP A 58 8.79 -4.18 7.87
C ASP A 58 10.11 -4.28 7.07
N ASP A 59 10.09 -4.81 5.84
CA ASP A 59 11.21 -4.74 4.87
C ASP A 59 11.15 -3.41 4.11
N VAL A 60 11.48 -2.32 4.80
CA VAL A 60 11.45 -0.92 4.30
C VAL A 60 12.40 -0.71 3.13
N ASN A 61 13.56 -1.37 3.13
CA ASN A 61 14.59 -1.20 2.12
C ASN A 61 14.39 -2.13 0.91
N GLY A 62 13.55 -3.16 1.03
CA GLY A 62 13.22 -4.09 -0.03
C GLY A 62 14.37 -5.04 -0.36
N ASN A 63 15.18 -5.46 0.61
CA ASN A 63 16.23 -6.46 0.42
C ASN A 63 15.72 -7.90 0.60
N GLY A 64 14.43 -8.07 0.95
CA GLY A 64 13.78 -9.36 1.11
C GLY A 64 13.81 -9.89 2.55
N GLY A 65 14.27 -9.11 3.52
CA GLY A 65 14.21 -9.44 4.93
C GLY A 65 13.90 -8.21 5.78
N ALA A 66 13.24 -8.45 6.91
CA ALA A 66 13.06 -7.43 7.93
C ALA A 66 14.30 -7.42 8.82
N ASP A 67 15.13 -6.38 8.71
CA ASP A 67 16.41 -6.28 9.40
C ASP A 67 16.77 -4.85 9.84
N PHE A 68 17.96 -4.69 10.43
CA PHE A 68 18.39 -3.40 10.98
C PHE A 68 18.56 -2.30 9.92
N ALA A 69 18.84 -2.65 8.66
CA ALA A 69 18.96 -1.68 7.57
C ALA A 69 17.61 -1.00 7.28
N ASP A 70 16.48 -1.67 7.56
CA ASP A 70 15.14 -1.09 7.43
C ASP A 70 14.90 0.05 8.42
N ILE A 71 15.31 -0.15 9.67
CA ILE A 71 15.23 0.88 10.72
C ILE A 71 16.06 2.10 10.32
N VAL A 72 17.29 1.86 9.86
CA VAL A 72 18.22 2.93 9.47
C VAL A 72 17.66 3.72 8.28
N LEU A 73 17.13 3.02 7.28
CA LEU A 73 16.54 3.68 6.12
C LEU A 73 15.28 4.47 6.48
N TYR A 74 14.38 3.86 7.27
CA TYR A 74 13.17 4.51 7.76
C TYR A 74 13.52 5.80 8.51
N PHE A 75 14.44 5.72 9.49
CA PHE A 75 14.87 6.88 10.29
C PHE A 75 15.43 8.01 9.43
N ASN A 76 16.28 7.69 8.45
CA ASN A 76 16.88 8.68 7.56
C ASN A 76 15.86 9.33 6.62
N LEU A 77 14.73 8.67 6.35
CA LEU A 77 13.73 9.09 5.37
C LEU A 77 12.37 9.44 5.98
N ILE A 78 12.20 9.53 7.30
CA ILE A 78 10.90 9.79 7.97
C ILE A 78 10.13 10.93 7.27
N SER A 79 10.76 12.08 7.08
CA SER A 79 10.13 13.24 6.43
C SER A 79 9.72 12.98 4.98
N TYR A 80 10.46 12.13 4.26
CA TYR A 80 10.15 11.73 2.89
C TYR A 80 8.98 10.74 2.88
N ILE A 81 9.03 9.71 3.71
CA ILE A 81 8.00 8.67 3.84
C ILE A 81 6.67 9.31 4.23
N ALA A 82 6.67 10.21 5.23
CA ALA A 82 5.48 10.92 5.69
C ALA A 82 4.75 11.72 4.60
N VAL A 83 5.45 12.09 3.52
CA VAL A 83 4.90 12.88 2.41
C VAL A 83 4.63 12.03 1.16
N LYS A 84 5.37 10.94 0.96
CA LYS A 84 5.37 10.17 -0.30
C LYS A 84 4.79 8.77 -0.18
N SER A 85 4.53 8.30 1.03
CA SER A 85 4.07 6.95 1.29
C SER A 85 2.71 6.92 1.99
N PRO A 86 1.97 5.80 1.89
CA PRO A 86 0.76 5.55 2.66
C PRO A 86 1.02 5.64 4.17
N LEU A 87 0.04 6.18 4.89
CA LEU A 87 0.08 6.22 6.35
C LEU A 87 -0.08 4.81 6.93
N GLU A 88 -1.04 4.02 6.44
CA GLU A 88 -1.30 2.67 6.96
C GLU A 88 -0.10 1.71 6.86
N ALA A 89 0.83 1.94 5.92
CA ALA A 89 2.00 1.11 5.71
C ALA A 89 3.12 1.34 6.75
N TYR A 90 3.17 2.54 7.34
CA TYR A 90 4.34 3.04 8.07
C TYR A 90 4.01 3.68 9.44
N ASP A 91 2.74 4.00 9.73
CA ASP A 91 2.27 4.34 11.08
C ASP A 91 2.17 3.06 11.92
N TYR A 92 3.32 2.57 12.33
CA TYR A 92 3.44 1.30 13.03
C TYR A 92 2.82 1.33 14.42
N ASN A 93 2.91 2.46 15.11
CA ASN A 93 2.34 2.57 16.45
C ASN A 93 0.85 2.95 16.45
N GLY A 94 0.29 3.33 15.30
CA GLY A 94 -1.14 3.61 15.11
C GLY A 94 -1.60 4.95 15.67
N ASN A 95 -0.70 5.94 15.82
CA ASN A 95 -1.03 7.25 16.39
C ASN A 95 -1.56 8.26 15.34
N GLY A 96 -1.69 7.84 14.08
CA GLY A 96 -2.15 8.63 12.96
C GLY A 96 -1.08 9.52 12.34
N ARG A 97 0.22 9.23 12.57
CA ARG A 97 1.36 9.98 12.04
C ARG A 97 2.54 9.05 11.78
N ILE A 98 3.41 9.48 10.86
CA ILE A 98 4.70 8.85 10.58
C ILE A 98 5.77 9.68 11.30
N ASP A 99 6.30 9.17 12.42
CA ASP A 99 7.24 9.87 13.29
C ASP A 99 8.26 8.94 13.99
N PHE A 100 8.96 9.46 15.01
CA PHE A 100 9.99 8.71 15.73
C PHE A 100 9.44 7.56 16.60
N ALA A 101 8.18 7.63 17.02
CA ALA A 101 7.56 6.54 17.77
C ALA A 101 7.41 5.29 16.89
N ASP A 102 7.26 5.45 15.58
CA ASP A 102 7.27 4.34 14.62
C ASP A 102 8.64 3.68 14.51
N VAL A 103 9.73 4.46 14.51
CA VAL A 103 11.11 3.92 14.54
C VAL A 103 11.30 3.02 15.76
N THR A 104 10.80 3.48 16.91
CA THR A 104 10.89 2.74 18.17
C THR A 104 10.06 1.47 18.12
N TRP A 105 8.87 1.53 17.52
CA TRP A 105 8.03 0.36 17.32
C TRP A 105 8.70 -0.67 16.42
N LEU A 106 9.20 -0.24 15.25
CA LEU A 106 9.87 -1.10 14.27
C LEU A 106 11.08 -1.77 14.89
N PHE A 107 11.92 -1.03 15.64
CA PHE A 107 13.06 -1.59 16.36
C PHE A 107 12.67 -2.69 17.36
N ALA A 108 11.50 -2.58 17.99
CA ALA A 108 11.05 -3.55 18.99
C ALA A 108 10.35 -4.79 18.39
N HIS A 109 9.98 -4.77 17.10
CA HIS A 109 9.14 -5.78 16.46
C HIS A 109 9.77 -6.40 15.18
N LEU A 110 11.06 -6.12 14.92
CA LEU A 110 11.85 -6.84 13.92
C LEU A 110 12.35 -8.21 14.43
#